data_AF-A0A524JDJ8-F1
#
_entry.id   AF-A0A524JDJ8-F1
#
_cell.length_a   1.000
_cell.length_b   1.000
_cell.length_c   1.000
_cell.angle_alpha   90.00
_cell.angle_beta   90.00
_cell.angle_gamma   90.00
#
_symmetry.space_group_name_H-M   'P 1'
#
loop_
_entity.id
_entity.type
_entity.pdbx_description
1 polymer ?
#
loop_
_entity_poly.entity_id
_entity_poly.type
_entity_poly.pdbx_seq_one_letter_code
_entity_poly.pdbx_strand_id
1 'polypeptide(L)' 'MLEGVVEQRVYLGMTTQVTVSLGGDARLVALDKQSYRASAEDRWEPGMRIKLGWHAEHALVLS' A
#
# COMPACT_ATOMS: atom_id res chain seq x y z
N MET A 1 6.55 7.39 -10.13
CA MET A 1 6.27 7.19 -8.68
C MET A 1 5.02 7.98 -8.38
N LEU A 2 4.04 7.35 -7.73
CA LEU A 2 2.73 7.96 -7.45
C LEU A 2 2.63 8.31 -5.97
N GLU A 3 2.07 9.47 -5.62
CA GLU A 3 1.84 9.82 -4.21
C GLU A 3 0.45 9.38 -3.76
N GLY A 4 0.32 9.03 -2.49
CA GLY A 4 -0.95 8.69 -1.88
C GLY A 4 -0.96 8.88 -0.37
N VAL A 5 -2.14 8.72 0.22
CA VAL A 5 -2.36 8.81 1.68
C VAL A 5 -2.93 7.49 2.18
N VAL A 6 -2.35 6.92 3.23
CA VAL A 6 -2.86 5.70 3.86
C VAL A 6 -4.24 5.99 4.44
N GLU A 7 -5.28 5.31 3.96
CA GLU A 7 -6.65 5.42 4.52
C GLU A 7 -6.89 4.38 5.60
N GLN A 8 -6.39 3.16 5.39
CA GLN A 8 -6.69 2.03 6.26
C GLN A 8 -5.52 1.05 6.31
N ARG A 9 -5.34 0.45 7.49
CA ARG A 9 -4.45 -0.69 7.70
C ARG A 9 -5.21 -1.79 8.45
N VAL A 10 -5.17 -3.01 7.93
CA VAL A 10 -5.84 -4.17 8.52
C VAL A 10 -4.85 -5.33 8.64
N TYR A 11 -4.71 -5.86 9.84
CA TYR A 11 -3.94 -7.08 10.07
C TYR A 11 -4.81 -8.31 9.81
N LEU A 12 -4.40 -9.15 8.87
CA LEU A 12 -5.11 -10.35 8.42
C LEU A 12 -4.41 -11.64 8.90
N GLY A 13 -3.74 -11.58 10.06
CA GLY A 13 -3.05 -12.73 10.65
C GLY A 13 -1.61 -12.92 10.15
N MET A 14 -1.40 -13.17 8.85
CA MET A 14 -0.03 -13.36 8.29
C MET A 14 0.37 -12.25 7.30
N THR A 15 -0.55 -11.34 7.02
CA THR A 15 -0.39 -10.28 6.02
C THR A 15 -1.07 -9.04 6.56
N THR A 16 -0.48 -7.88 6.28
CA THR A 16 -1.11 -6.60 6.51
C THR A 16 -1.65 -6.09 5.19
N GLN A 17 -2.95 -5.79 5.13
CA GLN A 17 -3.53 -5.06 4.02
C GLN A 17 -3.46 -3.57 4.31
N VAL A 18 -3.03 -2.78 3.32
CA VAL A 18 -3.03 -1.33 3.40
C VAL A 18 -3.77 -0.75 2.21
N THR A 19 -4.75 0.11 2.50
CA THR A 19 -5.50 0.86 1.50
C THR A 19 -4.96 2.28 1.45
N VAL A 20 -4.66 2.76 0.24
CA VAL A 20 -4.06 4.07 -0.03
C VAL A 20 -4.97 4.85 -0.97
N SER A 21 -5.39 6.04 -0.55
CA SER A 21 -6.06 7.00 -1.41
C SER A 21 -5.06 7.62 -2.40
N LEU A 22 -5.44 7.68 -3.67
CA LEU A 22 -4.68 8.33 -4.73
C LEU A 22 -5.29 9.69 -5.14
N GLY A 23 -6.31 10.15 -4.42
CA GLY A 23 -7.14 11.29 -4.78
C GLY A 23 -8.36 10.91 -5.63
N GLY A 24 -9.40 11.75 -5.55
CA GLY A 24 -10.72 11.42 -6.12
C GLY A 24 -11.29 10.15 -5.48
N ASP A 25 -11.81 9.25 -6.33
CA ASP A 25 -12.38 7.96 -5.90
C ASP A 25 -11.40 6.77 -6.04
N ALA A 26 -10.16 7.02 -6.48
CA ALA A 26 -9.18 5.99 -6.77
C ALA A 26 -8.45 5.51 -5.50
N ARG A 27 -8.37 4.19 -5.35
CA ARG A 27 -7.69 3.52 -4.22
C ARG A 27 -6.77 2.43 -4.72
N LEU A 28 -5.61 2.30 -4.06
CA LEU A 28 -4.71 1.17 -4.21
C LEU A 28 -4.74 0.33 -2.95
N VAL A 29 -4.86 -0.98 -3.11
CA VAL A 29 -4.78 -1.95 -2.00
C VAL A 29 -3.50 -2.76 -2.17
N ALA A 30 -2.61 -2.66 -1.18
CA ALA A 30 -1.38 -3.42 -1.12
C ALA A 30 -1.46 -4.48 -0.02
N LEU A 31 -0.87 -5.64 -0.28
CA LEU A 31 -0.69 -6.71 0.69
C LEU A 31 0.78 -6.80 1.08
N ASP A 32 1.09 -6.36 2.29
CA ASP A 32 2.40 -6.51 2.88
C ASP A 32 2.47 -7.86 3.62
N LYS A 33 3.19 -8.82 3.04
CA LYS A 33 3.54 -10.05 3.76
C LYS A 33 4.59 -9.66 4.78
N GLN A 34 4.31 -9.86 6.08
CA GLN A 34 5.30 -9.72 7.15
C GLN A 34 6.46 -10.69 6.87
N SER A 35 7.40 -10.26 6.05
CA SER A 35 8.73 -10.81 6.00
C SER A 35 9.46 -10.22 7.19
N TYR A 36 10.34 -10.99 7.82
CA TYR A 36 11.13 -10.63 9.00
C TYR A 36 11.90 -9.29 8.88
N ARG A 37 11.89 -8.66 7.69
CA ARG A 37 12.48 -7.35 7.38
C ARG A 37 11.54 -6.14 7.57
N ALA A 38 10.25 -6.33 7.83
CA ALA A 38 9.37 -5.21 8.19
C ALA A 38 9.74 -4.74 9.60
N SER A 39 10.65 -3.77 9.66
CA SER A 39 11.15 -3.19 10.90
C SER A 39 10.05 -2.38 11.58
N ALA A 40 10.23 -2.02 12.85
CA ALA A 40 9.31 -1.15 13.57
C ALA A 40 9.09 0.23 12.89
N GLU A 41 9.97 0.62 11.96
CA GLU A 41 9.90 1.84 11.16
C GLU A 41 8.95 1.70 9.94
N ASP A 42 8.56 0.48 9.54
CA ASP A 42 7.66 0.20 8.41
C ASP A 42 6.16 0.21 8.78
N ARG A 43 5.81 0.67 9.99
CA ARG A 43 4.40 0.78 10.39
C ARG A 43 3.72 1.93 9.62
N TRP A 44 3.02 1.59 8.55
CA TRP A 44 2.14 2.52 7.86
C TRP A 44 0.89 2.76 8.71
N GLU A 45 0.61 4.02 9.01
CA GLU A 45 -0.54 4.43 9.81
C GLU A 45 -1.48 5.31 8.99
N PRO A 46 -2.80 5.29 9.26
CA PRO A 46 -3.75 6.18 8.58
C PRO A 46 -3.33 7.65 8.65
N GLY A 47 -3.42 8.35 7.52
CA GLY A 47 -2.99 9.74 7.36
C GLY A 47 -1.55 9.93 6.89
N MET A 48 -0.71 8.87 6.89
CA MET A 48 0.65 8.97 6.36
C MET A 48 0.65 9.20 4.85
N ARG A 49 1.43 10.19 4.39
CA ARG A 49 1.70 10.39 2.96
C ARG A 49 2.85 9.49 2.52
N ILE A 50 2.64 8.73 1.47
CA ILE A 50 3.60 7.74 0.98
C ILE A 50 3.83 7.88 -0.52
N LYS A 51 4.95 7.33 -0.98
CA LYS A 51 5.24 7.18 -2.40
C LYS A 51 5.10 5.71 -2.80
N LEU A 52 4.28 5.48 -3.81
CA LEU A 52 3.97 4.18 -4.38
C LEU A 52 4.80 3.94 -5.64
N GLY A 53 5.27 2.71 -5.78
CA GLY A 53 5.92 2.20 -6.97
C GLY A 53 5.50 0.76 -7.20
N TRP A 54 5.49 0.35 -8.46
CA TRP A 54 5.28 -1.02 -8.87
C TRP A 54 6.17 -1.30 -10.07
N HIS A 55 6.46 -2.59 -10.24
CA HIS A 55 7.12 -3.13 -11.40
C HIS A 55 6.16 -3.16 -12.58
N ALA A 56 6.56 -2.60 -13.72
CA ALA A 56 5.70 -2.48 -14.89
C ALA A 56 5.34 -3.86 -15.46
N GLU A 57 6.23 -4.83 -15.34
CA GLU A 57 6.04 -6.24 -15.69
C GLU A 57 4.93 -6.95 -14.89
N HIS A 58 4.40 -6.32 -13.83
CA HIS A 58 3.29 -6.84 -13.04
C HIS A 58 1.99 -6.07 -13.25
N ALA A 59 1.95 -5.11 -14.17
CA ALA A 59 0.76 -4.35 -14.51
C ALA A 59 0.08 -4.92 -15.77
N LEU A 60 -1.25 -4.97 -15.76
CA LEU A 60 -2.07 -5.24 -16.94
C LEU A 60 -2.88 -3.98 -17.24
N VAL A 61 -2.73 -3.45 -18.47
CA VAL A 61 -3.54 -2.32 -18.96
C VAL A 61 -4.67 -2.87 -19.81
N LEU A 62 -5.90 -2.49 -19.48
CA LEU A 62 -7.10 -2.86 -20.22
C LEU A 62 -7.65 -1.61 -20.93
N SER A 63 -8.14 -1.79 -22.15
CA SER A 63 -8.70 -0.75 -23.03
C SER A 63 -10.18 -0.98 -23.29
#